data_AF-A0A2N4TSI1-F1
#
_entry.id   AF-A0A2N4TSI1-F1
#
_cell.length_a   1.000
_cell.length_b   1.000
_cell.length_c   1.000
_cell.angle_alpha   90.00
_cell.angle_beta   90.00
_cell.angle_gamma   90.00
#
_symmetry.space_group_name_H-M   'P 1'
#
loop_
_entity.id
_entity.type
_entity.pdbx_description
1 polymer ?
#
loop_
_entity_poly.entity_id
_entity_poly.type
_entity_poly.pdbx_seq_one_letter_code
_entity_poly.pdbx_strand_id
1 'polypeptide(L)'
;MEPIQCSNRLLGGLLEVLMYATRSGQFDNAQALLTALRALRPNFRELDLVEGWLLVGNHQYADAARILRELHNGQPAESVVPFASAMMALCLNALGDQEWHVYANEVLARDEDPDSVALVRTLIGVQEEMNAGMTPTDAQPAAESVDMSAYQSAHYFTRV
;
A
#
# COMPACT_ATOMS: atom_id res chain seq x y z
N MET A 1 29.45 6.68 -15.52
CA MET A 1 29.10 7.18 -14.18
C MET A 1 29.11 5.99 -13.26
N GLU A 2 29.97 5.98 -12.25
CA GLU A 2 29.95 4.93 -11.23
C GLU A 2 28.64 5.02 -10.44
N PRO A 3 27.97 3.88 -10.15
CA PRO A 3 26.75 3.90 -9.36
C PRO A 3 27.09 4.43 -7.96
N ILE A 4 26.32 5.42 -7.48
CA ILE A 4 26.45 5.94 -6.13
C ILE A 4 26.21 4.77 -5.18
N GLN A 5 27.27 4.25 -4.55
CA GLN A 5 27.14 3.19 -3.54
C GLN A 5 26.59 3.82 -2.25
N CYS A 6 25.26 3.91 -2.14
CA CYS A 6 24.60 4.27 -0.90
C CYS A 6 24.79 3.16 0.13
N SER A 7 25.36 3.50 1.28
CA SER A 7 25.44 2.57 2.41
C SER A 7 24.03 2.15 2.84
N ASN A 8 23.84 0.88 3.21
CA ASN A 8 22.53 0.37 3.66
C ASN A 8 21.97 1.16 4.87
N ARG A 9 22.83 1.78 5.70
CA ARG A 9 22.38 2.67 6.79
C ARG A 9 21.71 3.94 6.27
N LEU A 10 22.29 4.56 5.25
CA LEU A 10 21.70 5.75 4.65
C LEU A 10 20.36 5.40 3.97
N LEU A 11 20.30 4.25 3.31
CA LEU A 11 19.07 3.76 2.70
C LEU A 11 17.98 3.52 3.75
N GLY A 12 18.30 2.84 4.85
CA GLY A 12 17.37 2.62 5.96
C GLY A 12 16.86 3.93 6.56
N GLY A 13 17.75 4.90 6.81
CA GLY A 13 17.34 6.22 7.32
C GLY A 13 16.46 7.00 6.35
N LEU A 14 16.75 6.96 5.04
CA LEU A 14 15.90 7.61 4.03
C LEU A 14 14.53 6.92 3.92
N LEU A 15 14.48 5.58 4.02
CA LEU A 15 13.21 4.86 4.10
C LEU A 15 12.42 5.26 5.34
N GLU A 16 13.03 5.35 6.52
CA GLU A 16 12.34 5.81 7.74
C GLU A 16 11.75 7.22 7.59
N VAL A 17 12.49 8.16 6.99
CA VAL A 17 11.99 9.51 6.70
C VAL A 17 10.85 9.47 5.69
N LEU A 18 10.92 8.61 4.68
CA LEU A 18 9.84 8.40 3.72
C LEU A 18 8.58 7.89 4.42
N MET A 19 8.69 6.86 5.27
CA MET A 19 7.57 6.33 6.03
C MET A 19 6.96 7.37 6.98
N TYR A 20 7.79 8.25 7.54
CA TYR A 20 7.30 9.36 8.37
C TYR A 20 6.56 10.42 7.55
N ALA A 21 7.09 10.79 6.37
CA ALA A 21 6.44 11.73 5.46
C ALA A 21 5.07 11.20 4.99
N THR A 22 4.97 9.91 4.66
CA THR A 22 3.71 9.26 4.28
C THR A 22 2.69 9.31 5.41
N ARG A 23 3.08 8.96 6.64
CA ARG A 23 2.17 8.97 7.81
C ARG A 23 1.74 10.37 8.23
N SER A 24 2.56 11.38 7.98
CA SER A 24 2.23 12.78 8.30
C SER A 24 1.42 13.48 7.21
N GLY A 25 1.00 12.76 6.16
CA GLY A 25 0.24 13.32 5.04
C GLY A 25 1.06 14.25 4.13
N GLN A 26 2.38 14.24 4.25
CA GLN A 26 3.29 15.04 3.41
C GLN A 26 3.58 14.32 2.10
N PHE A 27 2.55 14.04 1.31
CA PHE A 27 2.63 13.22 0.11
C PHE A 27 3.61 13.77 -0.94
N ASP A 28 3.67 15.09 -1.13
CA ASP A 28 4.63 15.73 -2.05
C ASP A 28 6.09 15.47 -1.63
N ASN A 29 6.39 15.60 -0.33
CA ASN A 29 7.72 15.36 0.21
C ASN A 29 8.09 13.88 0.13
N ALA A 30 7.12 13.01 0.40
CA ALA A 30 7.29 11.57 0.28
C ALA A 30 7.56 11.15 -1.17
N GLN A 31 6.85 11.73 -2.14
CA GLN A 31 7.06 11.46 -3.57
C GLN A 31 8.43 11.93 -4.06
N ALA A 32 8.87 13.11 -3.61
CA ALA A 32 10.22 13.61 -3.92
C ALA A 32 11.31 12.67 -3.37
N LEU A 33 11.13 12.18 -2.14
CA LEU A 33 12.06 11.27 -1.48
C LEU A 33 12.07 9.88 -2.13
N LEU A 34 10.90 9.35 -2.52
CA LEU A 34 10.76 8.12 -3.30
C LEU A 34 11.51 8.22 -4.65
N THR A 35 11.37 9.35 -5.33
CA THR A 35 12.06 9.61 -6.61
C THR A 35 13.59 9.59 -6.42
N ALA A 36 14.08 10.22 -5.36
CA ALA A 36 15.49 10.19 -5.01
C ALA A 36 15.97 8.75 -4.70
N LEU A 37 15.19 7.99 -3.94
CA LEU A 37 15.51 6.60 -3.61
C LEU A 37 15.57 5.69 -4.84
N ARG A 38 14.67 5.88 -5.81
CA ARG A 38 14.72 5.15 -7.09
C ARG A 38 15.97 5.48 -7.91
N ALA A 39 16.42 6.73 -7.89
CA ALA A 39 17.68 7.10 -8.55
C ALA A 39 18.90 6.42 -7.90
N LEU A 40 18.87 6.23 -6.58
CA LEU A 40 19.93 5.57 -5.82
C LEU A 40 19.88 4.03 -5.94
N ARG A 41 18.67 3.45 -6.05
CA ARG A 41 18.44 2.00 -6.09
C ARG A 41 17.36 1.65 -7.14
N PRO A 42 17.70 1.66 -8.43
CA PRO A 42 16.73 1.46 -9.51
C PRO A 42 16.09 0.06 -9.54
N ASN A 43 16.69 -0.93 -8.88
CA ASN A 43 16.21 -2.31 -8.85
C ASN A 43 15.44 -2.68 -7.55
N PHE A 44 15.15 -1.72 -6.67
CA PHE A 44 14.48 -1.99 -5.40
C PHE A 44 12.95 -1.93 -5.58
N ARG A 45 12.35 -3.08 -5.91
CA ARG A 45 10.93 -3.22 -6.29
C ARG A 45 9.99 -2.97 -5.12
N GLU A 46 10.48 -3.11 -3.91
CA GLU A 46 9.82 -2.76 -2.65
C GLU A 46 9.37 -1.29 -2.64
N LEU A 47 10.03 -0.41 -3.39
CA LEU A 47 9.61 0.99 -3.55
C LEU A 47 8.28 1.13 -4.29
N ASP A 48 7.89 0.16 -5.12
CA ASP A 48 6.60 0.18 -5.82
C ASP A 48 5.44 -0.04 -4.83
N LEU A 49 5.68 -0.77 -3.73
CA LEU A 49 4.73 -0.90 -2.64
C LEU A 49 4.52 0.44 -1.92
N VAL A 50 5.60 1.17 -1.68
CA VAL A 50 5.54 2.50 -1.05
C VAL A 50 4.87 3.51 -1.97
N GLU A 51 5.12 3.45 -3.27
CA GLU A 51 4.42 4.29 -4.25
C GLU A 51 2.91 4.00 -4.28
N GLY A 52 2.54 2.72 -4.35
CA GLY A 52 1.13 2.32 -4.28
C GLY A 52 0.46 2.84 -3.01
N TRP A 53 1.15 2.75 -1.87
CA TRP A 53 0.65 3.25 -0.60
C TRP A 53 0.48 4.79 -0.59
N LEU A 54 1.44 5.54 -1.15
CA LEU A 54 1.34 6.99 -1.27
C LEU A 54 0.15 7.42 -2.14
N LEU A 55 -0.06 6.72 -3.25
CA LEU A 55 -1.18 6.97 -4.16
C LEU A 55 -2.52 6.67 -3.49
N VAL A 56 -2.62 5.58 -2.72
CA VAL A 56 -3.81 5.28 -1.90
C VAL A 56 -4.08 6.39 -0.89
N GLY A 57 -3.04 6.85 -0.17
CA GLY A 57 -3.16 7.96 0.78
C GLY A 57 -3.58 9.29 0.15
N ASN A 58 -3.26 9.50 -1.14
CA ASN A 58 -3.66 10.67 -1.92
C ASN A 58 -4.97 10.46 -2.72
N HIS A 59 -5.74 9.40 -2.43
CA HIS A 59 -6.97 9.03 -3.14
C HIS A 59 -6.82 8.76 -4.65
N GLN A 60 -5.59 8.48 -5.11
CA GLN A 60 -5.28 8.16 -6.51
C GLN A 60 -5.35 6.64 -6.75
N TYR A 61 -6.52 6.05 -6.48
CA TYR A 61 -6.73 4.60 -6.48
C TYR A 61 -6.47 3.92 -7.84
N ALA A 62 -6.72 4.61 -8.95
CA ALA A 62 -6.48 4.08 -10.30
C ALA A 62 -4.98 3.91 -10.60
N ASP A 63 -4.16 4.89 -10.22
CA ASP A 63 -2.71 4.82 -10.39
C ASP A 63 -2.09 3.80 -9.41
N ALA A 64 -2.58 3.76 -8.18
CA ALA A 64 -2.19 2.76 -7.19
C ALA A 64 -2.44 1.33 -7.70
N ALA A 65 -3.65 1.07 -8.20
CA ALA A 65 -4.06 -0.20 -8.79
C ALA A 65 -3.12 -0.65 -9.93
N ARG A 66 -2.69 0.28 -10.80
CA ARG A 66 -1.76 -0.02 -11.89
C ARG A 66 -0.40 -0.47 -11.36
N ILE A 67 0.18 0.28 -10.42
CA ILE A 67 1.51 0.00 -9.87
C ILE A 67 1.50 -1.30 -9.06
N LEU A 68 0.46 -1.55 -8.26
CA LEU A 68 0.34 -2.79 -7.48
C LEU A 68 0.18 -4.02 -8.38
N ARG A 69 -0.51 -3.88 -9.52
CA ARG A 69 -0.62 -4.95 -10.52
C ARG A 69 0.73 -5.22 -11.21
N GLU A 70 1.49 -4.18 -11.54
CA GLU A 70 2.85 -4.32 -12.07
C GLU A 70 3.80 -4.99 -11.06
N LEU A 71 3.67 -4.65 -9.77
CA LEU A 71 4.40 -5.30 -8.68
C LEU A 71 4.07 -6.79 -8.61
N HIS A 72 2.78 -7.15 -8.66
CA HIS A 72 2.31 -8.53 -8.62
C HIS A 72 2.81 -9.36 -9.82
N ASN A 73 2.84 -8.76 -11.02
CA ASN A 73 3.32 -9.43 -12.24
C ASN A 73 4.84 -9.62 -12.29
N GLY A 74 5.62 -8.77 -11.61
CA GLY A 74 7.08 -8.74 -11.75
C GLY A 74 7.84 -9.51 -10.68
N GLN A 75 7.33 -10.65 -10.22
CA GLN A 75 7.94 -11.49 -9.18
C GLN A 75 8.31 -10.70 -7.90
N PRO A 76 7.30 -10.22 -7.16
CA PRO A 76 7.54 -9.52 -5.89
C PRO A 76 8.12 -10.48 -4.84
N ALA A 77 8.78 -9.92 -3.82
CA ALA A 77 9.14 -10.69 -2.64
C ALA A 77 7.87 -11.27 -1.99
N GLU A 78 7.91 -12.54 -1.57
CA GLU A 78 6.75 -13.23 -0.97
C GLU A 78 6.18 -12.47 0.24
N SER A 79 7.03 -11.79 1.01
CA SER A 79 6.60 -10.98 2.17
C SER A 79 5.74 -9.77 1.80
N VAL A 80 5.80 -9.30 0.56
CA VAL A 80 5.09 -8.11 0.08
C VAL A 80 3.75 -8.46 -0.57
N VAL A 81 3.60 -9.71 -1.04
CA VAL A 81 2.42 -10.16 -1.79
C VAL A 81 1.12 -9.98 -1.00
N PRO A 82 1.00 -10.41 0.28
CA PRO A 82 -0.25 -10.24 1.02
C PRO A 82 -0.68 -8.77 1.12
N PHE A 83 0.27 -7.87 1.40
CA PHE A 83 -0.02 -6.45 1.58
C PHE A 83 -0.37 -5.77 0.26
N ALA A 84 0.33 -6.12 -0.83
CA ALA A 84 0.00 -5.65 -2.16
C ALA A 84 -1.41 -6.09 -2.60
N SER A 85 -1.79 -7.34 -2.34
CA SER A 85 -3.13 -7.85 -2.64
C SER A 85 -4.21 -7.17 -1.78
N ALA A 86 -3.94 -6.90 -0.50
CA ALA A 86 -4.88 -6.19 0.36
C ALA A 86 -5.10 -4.74 -0.10
N MET A 87 -4.04 -4.03 -0.48
CA MET A 87 -4.16 -2.69 -1.07
C MET A 87 -4.84 -2.72 -2.44
N MET A 88 -4.64 -3.78 -3.24
CA MET A 88 -5.34 -3.95 -4.51
C MET A 88 -6.85 -4.09 -4.30
N ALA A 89 -7.28 -4.88 -3.31
CA ALA A 89 -8.68 -5.01 -2.92
C ALA A 89 -9.25 -3.65 -2.49
N LEU A 90 -8.51 -2.88 -1.68
CA LEU A 90 -8.91 -1.52 -1.28
C LEU A 90 -9.10 -0.59 -2.48
N CYS A 91 -8.13 -0.56 -3.41
CA CYS A 91 -8.20 0.29 -4.59
C CYS A 91 -9.38 -0.06 -5.50
N LEU A 92 -9.59 -1.35 -5.76
CA LEU A 92 -10.67 -1.83 -6.62
C LEU A 92 -12.05 -1.56 -5.99
N ASN A 93 -12.17 -1.72 -4.67
CA ASN A 93 -13.38 -1.37 -3.96
C ASN A 93 -13.70 0.14 -4.08
N ALA A 94 -12.70 1.01 -3.90
CA ALA A 94 -12.87 2.45 -4.07
C ALA A 94 -13.25 2.85 -5.51
N LEU A 95 -12.81 2.08 -6.51
CA LEU A 95 -13.18 2.25 -7.91
C LEU A 95 -14.55 1.62 -8.27
N GLY A 96 -15.19 0.92 -7.34
CA GLY A 96 -16.45 0.20 -7.55
C GLY A 96 -16.32 -1.10 -8.36
N ASP A 97 -15.11 -1.62 -8.50
CA ASP A 97 -14.81 -2.83 -9.29
C ASP A 97 -14.91 -4.10 -8.43
N GLN A 98 -15.86 -4.97 -8.76
CA GLN A 98 -16.15 -6.23 -8.07
C GLN A 98 -14.98 -7.21 -8.01
N GLU A 99 -13.94 -7.05 -8.84
CA GLU A 99 -12.71 -7.84 -8.74
C GLU A 99 -12.03 -7.70 -7.37
N TRP A 100 -12.35 -6.66 -6.59
CA TRP A 100 -11.84 -6.47 -5.23
C TRP A 100 -12.07 -7.70 -4.32
N HIS A 101 -13.17 -8.43 -4.51
CA HIS A 101 -13.49 -9.65 -3.76
C HIS A 101 -12.49 -10.78 -4.01
N VAL A 102 -11.89 -10.86 -5.20
CA VAL A 102 -10.91 -11.90 -5.54
C VAL A 102 -9.67 -11.72 -4.69
N TYR A 103 -9.13 -10.50 -4.67
CA TYR A 103 -7.95 -10.15 -3.89
C TYR A 103 -8.21 -10.20 -2.38
N ALA A 104 -9.38 -9.76 -1.94
CA ALA A 104 -9.80 -9.87 -0.54
C ALA A 104 -9.81 -11.34 -0.08
N ASN A 105 -10.47 -12.21 -0.84
CA ASN A 105 -10.56 -13.64 -0.52
C ASN A 105 -9.19 -14.33 -0.58
N GLU A 106 -8.31 -13.93 -1.50
CA GLU A 106 -6.94 -14.45 -1.56
C GLU A 106 -6.17 -14.15 -0.27
N VAL A 107 -6.18 -12.90 0.20
CA VAL A 107 -5.49 -12.49 1.43
C VAL A 107 -6.03 -13.26 2.64
N LEU A 108 -7.36 -13.39 2.76
CA LEU A 108 -8.00 -14.13 3.85
C LEU A 108 -7.74 -15.64 3.79
N ALA A 109 -7.64 -16.21 2.60
CA ALA A 109 -7.38 -17.65 2.43
C ALA A 109 -5.93 -18.01 2.75
N ARG A 110 -4.99 -17.11 2.44
CA ARG A 110 -3.56 -17.30 2.73
C ARG A 110 -3.25 -17.08 4.20
N ASP A 111 -3.86 -16.07 4.83
CA ASP A 111 -3.68 -15.71 6.26
C ASP A 111 -2.19 -15.60 6.66
N GLU A 112 -1.36 -15.11 5.74
CA GLU A 112 0.11 -15.05 5.90
C GLU A 112 0.58 -13.79 6.62
N ASP A 113 -0.24 -12.74 6.60
CA ASP A 113 0.09 -11.43 7.15
C ASP A 113 -1.09 -10.85 7.94
N PRO A 114 -1.00 -10.76 9.28
CA PRO A 114 -2.10 -10.29 10.13
C PRO A 114 -2.57 -8.88 9.79
N ASP A 115 -1.66 -8.00 9.37
CA ASP A 115 -1.97 -6.64 8.99
C ASP A 115 -2.83 -6.64 7.71
N SER A 116 -2.38 -7.31 6.65
CA SER A 116 -3.16 -7.48 5.41
C SER A 116 -4.55 -8.08 5.65
N VAL A 117 -4.65 -9.05 6.56
CA VAL A 117 -5.93 -9.69 6.93
C VAL A 117 -6.83 -8.71 7.68
N ALA A 118 -6.28 -7.93 8.61
CA ALA A 118 -7.04 -6.88 9.31
C ALA A 118 -7.58 -5.85 8.33
N LEU A 119 -6.78 -5.43 7.34
CA LEU A 119 -7.16 -4.49 6.30
C LEU A 119 -8.38 -4.96 5.52
N VAL A 120 -8.32 -6.20 5.02
CA VAL A 120 -9.40 -6.79 4.25
C VAL A 120 -10.66 -6.98 5.09
N ARG A 121 -10.53 -7.37 6.37
CA ARG A 121 -11.68 -7.51 7.27
C ARG A 121 -12.37 -6.19 7.52
N THR A 122 -11.61 -5.12 7.77
CA THR A 122 -12.18 -3.77 7.91
C THR A 122 -12.88 -3.34 6.63
N LEU A 123 -12.28 -3.58 5.46
CA LEU A 123 -12.87 -3.27 4.16
C LEU A 123 -14.23 -3.98 3.96
N ILE A 124 -14.29 -5.28 4.25
CA ILE A 124 -15.53 -6.07 4.13
C ILE A 124 -16.59 -5.56 5.11
N GLY A 125 -16.22 -5.30 6.37
CA GLY A 125 -17.15 -4.78 7.38
C GLY A 125 -17.79 -3.46 6.96
N VAL A 126 -17.00 -2.51 6.46
CA VAL A 126 -17.51 -1.23 5.96
C VAL A 126 -18.46 -1.44 4.77
N GLN A 127 -18.14 -2.36 3.86
CA GLN A 127 -19.01 -2.66 2.72
C GLN A 127 -20.34 -3.31 3.15
N GLU A 128 -20.32 -4.19 4.14
CA GLU A 128 -21.52 -4.81 4.70
C GLU A 128 -22.43 -3.77 5.35
N GLU A 129 -21.86 -2.81 6.09
CA GLU A 129 -22.59 -1.68 6.67
C GLU A 129 -23.24 -0.80 5.60
N MET A 130 -22.51 -0.47 4.53
CA MET A 130 -23.03 0.27 3.37
C MET A 130 -24.17 -0.49 2.66
N ASN A 131 -24.02 -1.81 2.49
CA ASN A 131 -25.01 -2.66 1.84
C ASN A 131 -26.26 -2.89 2.70
N ALA A 132 -26.13 -2.87 4.03
CA ALA A 132 -27.24 -3.01 4.97
C ALA A 132 -28.16 -1.78 5.02
N GLY A 133 -27.90 -0.75 4.20
CA GLY A 133 -28.70 0.48 4.18
C GLY A 133 -28.52 1.34 5.42
N MET A 134 -27.52 1.04 6.24
CA MET A 134 -27.06 1.90 7.32
C MET A 134 -26.32 3.05 6.64
N THR A 135 -27.03 4.09 6.19
CA THR A 135 -26.38 5.31 5.70
C THR A 135 -25.54 5.85 6.84
N PRO A 136 -24.20 5.82 6.75
CA PRO A 136 -23.41 6.68 7.61
C PRO A 136 -23.85 8.10 7.24
N THR A 137 -24.19 8.91 8.22
CA THR A 137 -24.55 10.33 8.00
C THR A 137 -23.46 11.08 7.21
N ASP A 138 -22.27 10.50 7.05
CA ASP A 138 -21.20 10.88 6.12
C ASP A 138 -20.64 9.61 5.44
N ALA A 139 -21.23 9.14 4.33
CA ALA A 139 -20.75 7.96 3.61
C ALA A 139 -19.43 8.26 2.87
N GLN A 140 -18.32 8.23 3.60
CA GLN A 140 -16.98 8.22 3.03
C GLN A 140 -16.71 6.84 2.40
N PRO A 141 -16.06 6.76 1.22
CA PRO A 141 -15.68 5.49 0.62
C PRO A 141 -14.91 4.64 1.64
N ALA A 142 -15.05 3.32 1.60
CA ALA A 142 -14.40 2.43 2.58
C ALA A 142 -12.89 2.68 2.69
N ALA A 143 -12.25 3.07 1.59
CA ALA A 143 -10.84 3.46 1.54
C ALA A 143 -10.47 4.74 2.31
N GLU A 144 -11.42 5.65 2.58
CA GLU A 144 -11.24 6.82 3.45
C GLU A 144 -11.39 6.46 4.93
N SER A 145 -12.20 5.44 5.25
CA SER A 145 -12.40 4.98 6.63
C SER A 145 -11.28 4.07 7.15
N VAL A 146 -10.46 3.54 6.25
CA VAL A 146 -9.29 2.72 6.59
C VAL A 146 -8.18 3.64 7.08
N ASP A 147 -7.83 3.52 8.36
CA ASP A 147 -6.65 4.19 8.92
C ASP A 147 -5.36 3.59 8.36
N MET A 148 -4.86 4.19 7.29
CA MET A 148 -3.60 3.79 6.67
C MET A 148 -2.39 4.04 7.57
N SER A 149 -2.50 4.84 8.63
CA SER A 149 -1.40 5.12 9.57
C SER A 149 -1.14 3.95 10.54
N ALA A 150 -2.13 3.07 10.72
CA ALA A 150 -2.03 1.85 11.53
C ALA A 150 -1.20 0.74 10.85
N TYR A 151 -1.00 0.81 9.53
CA TYR A 151 -0.25 -0.19 8.78
C TYR A 151 1.25 0.07 8.88
N GLN A 152 1.93 -0.73 9.70
CA GLN A 152 3.35 -0.59 9.97
C GLN A 152 4.19 -1.24 8.86
N SER A 153 4.18 -0.61 7.70
CA SER A 153 4.86 -1.09 6.50
C SER A 153 6.39 -1.16 6.64
N ALA A 154 6.97 -0.58 7.68
CA ALA A 154 8.38 -0.75 8.06
C ALA A 154 8.77 -2.23 8.20
N HIS A 155 7.87 -3.11 8.63
CA HIS A 155 8.18 -4.54 8.77
C HIS A 155 8.44 -5.24 7.42
N TYR A 156 7.80 -4.79 6.32
CA TYR A 156 8.05 -5.33 4.98
C TYR A 156 9.42 -4.92 4.41
N PHE A 157 10.04 -3.85 4.96
CA PHE A 157 11.30 -3.31 4.47
C PHE A 157 12.51 -3.59 5.39
N THR A 158 12.28 -4.09 6.61
CA THR A 158 13.34 -4.42 7.58
C THR A 158 14.08 -5.75 7.35
N ARG A 159 13.77 -6.51 6.29
CA ARG A 159 14.42 -7.80 5.97
C ARG A 159 15.44 -7.73 4.81
N VAL A 160 15.97 -6.55 4.49
CA VAL A 160 17.06 -6.38 3.49
C VAL A 160 18.43 -6.58 4.11
#